data_AF-A0A932PA31-F1
#
_entry.id   AF-A0A932PA31-F1
#
_cell.length_a   1.000
_cell.length_b   1.000
_cell.length_c   1.000
_cell.angle_alpha   90.00
_cell.angle_beta   90.00
_cell.angle_gamma   90.00
#
_symmetry.space_group_name_H-M   'P 1'
#
loop_
_entity.id
_entity.type
_entity.pdbx_description
1 polymer ?
#
loop_
_entity_poly.entity_id
_entity_poly.type
_entity_poly.pdbx_seq_one_letter_code
_entity_poly.pdbx_strand_id
1 'polypeptide(L)'
;MVVLRSEAEAAGTRKKLAWLEQQLGEFERTPGGNEPAREATLRSFYRLIKQLKEELIRYEIDRKRTAAKDEKKTQLSPSGTPSGA
;
A
#
# COMPACT_ATOMS: atom_id res chain seq x y z
N MET A 1 -1.76 -11.16 -8.48
CA MET A 1 -2.04 -9.79 -8.02
C MET A 1 -2.19 -9.85 -6.51
N VAL A 2 -1.31 -9.19 -5.75
CA VAL A 2 -1.43 -9.13 -4.28
C VAL A 2 -2.46 -8.05 -3.98
N VAL A 3 -3.51 -8.37 -3.24
CA VAL A 3 -4.55 -7.41 -2.82
C VAL A 3 -4.50 -7.32 -1.32
N LEU A 4 -4.26 -6.13 -0.78
CA LEU A 4 -4.17 -5.89 0.66
C LEU A 4 -5.57 -5.75 1.26
N ARG A 5 -5.84 -6.50 2.33
CA ARG A 5 -7.16 -6.57 2.98
C ARG A 5 -7.14 -6.12 4.43
N SER A 6 -5.96 -6.00 5.03
CA SER A 6 -5.81 -5.66 6.44
C SER A 6 -4.62 -4.74 6.69
N GLU A 7 -4.64 -4.03 7.82
CA GLU A 7 -3.52 -3.18 8.22
C GLU A 7 -2.26 -4.00 8.49
N ALA A 8 -2.41 -5.26 8.93
CA ALA A 8 -1.29 -6.19 9.13
C ALA A 8 -0.60 -6.53 7.80
N GLU A 9 -1.38 -6.81 6.74
CA GLU A 9 -0.84 -7.03 5.40
C GLU A 9 -0.19 -5.76 4.83
N ALA A 10 -0.78 -4.59 5.06
CA ALA A 10 -0.19 -3.31 4.67
C ALA A 10 1.13 -3.05 5.40
N ALA A 11 1.20 -3.29 6.71
CA ALA A 11 2.42 -3.15 7.50
C ALA A 11 3.51 -4.13 7.04
N GLY A 12 3.16 -5.40 6.77
CA GLY A 12 4.07 -6.39 6.19
C GLY A 12 4.59 -5.96 4.82
N THR A 13 3.72 -5.40 3.99
CA THR A 13 4.08 -4.90 2.65
C THR A 13 5.00 -3.69 2.72
N ARG A 14 4.79 -2.76 3.67
CA ARG A 14 5.71 -1.64 3.92
C ARG A 14 7.11 -2.12 4.33
N LYS A 15 7.20 -3.12 5.21
CA LYS A 15 8.50 -3.73 5.59
C LYS A 15 9.19 -4.37 4.40
N LYS A 16 8.45 -5.13 3.59
CA LYS A 16 8.97 -5.77 2.38
C LYS A 16 9.43 -4.74 1.35
N LEU A 17 8.69 -3.64 1.20
CA LEU A 17 9.04 -2.54 0.32
C LEU A 17 10.37 -1.90 0.74
N ALA A 18 10.52 -1.56 2.03
CA ALA A 18 11.75 -0.98 2.56
C ALA A 18 12.96 -1.91 2.35
N TRP A 19 12.79 -3.21 2.57
CA TRP A 19 13.83 -4.20 2.30
C TRP A 19 14.20 -4.26 0.81
N LEU A 20 13.22 -4.27 -0.10
CA LEU A 20 13.47 -4.29 -1.55
C LEU A 20 14.18 -3.02 -2.03
N GLU A 21 13.81 -1.85 -1.49
CA GLU A 21 14.46 -0.57 -1.81
C GLU A 21 15.91 -0.54 -1.33
N GLN A 22 16.18 -1.09 -0.15
CA GLN A 22 17.55 -1.27 0.34
C GLN A 22 18.36 -2.19 -0.56
N GLN A 23 17.82 -3.37 -0.89
CA GLN A 23 18.50 -4.34 -1.76
C GLN A 23 18.76 -3.77 -3.15
N LEU A 24 17.82 -3.01 -3.70
CA LEU A 24 18.00 -2.30 -4.96
C LEU A 24 19.19 -1.34 -4.87
N GLY A 25 19.25 -0.52 -3.82
CA GLY A 25 20.37 0.42 -3.62
C GLY A 25 21.73 -0.27 -3.45
N GLU A 26 21.77 -1.43 -2.78
CA GLU A 26 22.98 -2.25 -2.67
C GLU A 26 23.40 -2.84 -4.03
N PHE A 27 22.43 -3.33 -4.80
CA PHE A 27 22.66 -3.92 -6.12
C PHE A 27 23.07 -2.88 -7.18
N GLU A 28 22.57 -1.65 -7.07
CA GLU A 28 22.98 -0.53 -7.93
C GLU A 28 24.43 -0.10 -7.66
N ARG A 29 24.85 -0.10 -6.39
CA ARG A 29 26.21 0.28 -5.97
C ARG A 29 27.27 -0.79 -6.23
N THR A 30 26.85 -2.04 -6.42
CA THR A 30 27.78 -3.14 -6.69
C THR A 30 28.07 -3.23 -8.19
N PRO A 31 29.31 -2.96 -8.64
CA PRO A 31 29.69 -3.19 -10.03
C PRO A 31 29.61 -4.69 -10.35
N GLY A 32 28.89 -5.05 -11.42
CA GLY A 32 28.69 -6.42 -11.87
C GLY A 32 29.47 -6.71 -13.14
N GLY A 33 29.80 -7.99 -13.37
CA GLY A 33 30.47 -8.43 -14.61
C GLY A 33 29.53 -8.78 -15.76
N ASN A 34 28.23 -8.99 -15.49
CA ASN A 34 27.21 -9.33 -16.49
C ASN A 34 26.09 -8.28 -16.51
N GLU A 35 26.31 -7.25 -17.32
CA GLU A 35 25.46 -6.07 -17.40
C GLU A 35 24.02 -6.35 -17.91
N PRO A 36 23.81 -7.20 -18.93
CA PRO A 36 22.45 -7.59 -19.34
C PRO A 36 21.65 -8.28 -18.23
N ALA A 37 22.28 -9.20 -17.49
CA ALA A 37 21.62 -9.88 -16.37
C ALA A 37 21.32 -8.92 -15.22
N ARG A 38 22.26 -8.02 -14.92
CA ARG A 38 22.10 -6.97 -13.91
C ARG A 38 20.93 -6.05 -14.24
N GLU A 39 20.84 -5.59 -15.49
CA GLU A 39 19.75 -4.72 -15.93
C GLU A 39 18.38 -5.43 -15.87
N ALA A 40 18.32 -6.72 -16.24
CA ALA A 40 17.09 -7.51 -16.11
C ALA A 40 16.65 -7.65 -14.64
N THR A 41 17.58 -7.85 -13.72
CA THR A 41 17.33 -7.90 -12.27
C THR A 41 16.86 -6.54 -11.75
N LEU A 42 17.51 -5.44 -12.11
CA LEU A 42 17.10 -4.08 -11.75
C LEU A 42 15.67 -3.79 -12.23
N ARG A 43 15.36 -4.06 -13.50
CA ARG A 43 14.00 -3.88 -14.04
C ARG A 43 12.96 -4.69 -13.27
N SER A 44 13.31 -5.89 -12.82
CA SER A 44 12.42 -6.75 -12.03
C SER A 44 12.18 -6.15 -10.63
N PHE A 45 13.22 -5.67 -9.96
CA PHE A 45 13.09 -4.94 -8.69
C PHE A 45 12.21 -3.70 -8.83
N TYR A 46 12.48 -2.86 -9.82
CA TYR A 46 11.69 -1.65 -10.08
C TYR A 46 10.21 -1.95 -10.31
N ARG A 47 9.89 -2.98 -11.12
CA ARG A 47 8.51 -3.39 -11.34
C ARG A 47 7.85 -3.87 -10.05
N LEU A 48 8.52 -4.69 -9.26
CA LEU A 48 7.96 -5.22 -8.02
C LEU A 48 7.72 -4.10 -6.99
N ILE A 49 8.69 -3.21 -6.81
CA ILE A 49 8.57 -2.04 -5.92
C ILE A 49 7.39 -1.16 -6.35
N LYS A 50 7.26 -0.89 -7.65
CA LYS A 50 6.14 -0.11 -8.20
C LYS A 50 4.79 -0.76 -7.89
N GLN A 51 4.67 -2.07 -8.14
CA GLN A 51 3.44 -2.82 -7.86
C GLN A 51 3.06 -2.78 -6.37
N LEU A 52 4.03 -2.98 -5.46
CA LEU A 52 3.77 -2.93 -4.02
C LEU A 52 3.35 -1.52 -3.54
N LYS A 53 3.94 -0.46 -4.12
CA LYS A 53 3.53 0.93 -3.84
C LYS A 53 2.10 1.19 -4.31
N GLU A 54 1.75 0.76 -5.52
CA GLU A 54 0.40 0.92 -6.06
C GLU A 54 -0.65 0.21 -5.20
N GLU A 55 -0.35 -1.01 -4.73
CA GLU A 55 -1.27 -1.75 -3.86
C GLU A 55 -1.43 -1.10 -2.49
N LEU A 56 -0.36 -0.55 -1.90
CA LEU A 56 -0.46 0.24 -0.67
C LEU A 56 -1.34 1.48 -0.86
N ILE A 57 -1.20 2.19 -1.98
CA ILE A 57 -2.03 3.37 -2.28
C ILE A 57 -3.50 2.96 -2.43
N ARG A 58 -3.80 1.87 -3.16
CA ARG A 58 -5.17 1.35 -3.31
C ARG A 58 -5.79 1.03 -1.96
N TYR A 59 -5.05 0.32 -1.11
CA TYR A 59 -5.48 -0.01 0.24
C TYR A 59 -5.79 1.24 1.07
N GLU A 60 -4.92 2.25 1.04
CA GLU A 60 -5.13 3.48 1.80
C GLU A 60 -6.34 4.29 1.32
N ILE A 61 -6.60 4.30 0.00
CA ILE A 61 -7.80 4.91 -0.57
C ILE A 61 -9.06 4.18 -0.09
N ASP A 62 -9.08 2.85 -0.17
CA ASP A 62 -10.24 2.04 0.24
C ASP A 62 -10.50 2.14 1.75
N ARG A 63 -9.43 2.17 2.56
CA ARG A 63 -9.52 2.39 4.02
C ARG A 63 -10.08 3.78 4.36
N LYS A 64 -9.67 4.84 3.64
CA LYS A 64 -10.24 6.19 3.85
C LYS A 64 -11.70 6.27 3.42
N ARG A 65 -12.06 5.60 2.32
CA ARG A 65 -13.44 5.57 1.81
C ARG A 65 -14.40 4.86 2.76
N THR A 66 -13.96 3.78 3.39
CA THR A 66 -14.76 3.06 4.41
C THR A 66 -14.95 3.91 5.66
N ALA A 67 -13.87 4.49 6.21
CA ALA A 67 -13.95 5.40 7.35
C ALA A 67 -14.90 6.59 7.11
N ALA A 68 -14.84 7.23 5.94
CA ALA A 68 -15.72 8.36 5.59
C ALA A 68 -17.21 7.98 5.43
N LYS A 69 -17.51 6.71 5.10
CA LYS A 69 -18.90 6.22 5.04
C LYS A 69 -19.46 6.00 6.45
N ASP A 70 -18.66 5.47 7.36
CA ASP A 70 -19.06 5.22 8.75
C ASP A 70 -19.32 6.55 9.50
N GLU A 71 -18.52 7.58 9.23
CA GLU A 71 -18.72 8.92 9.77
C GLU A 71 -20.04 9.56 9.28
N LYS A 72 -20.34 9.46 7.97
CA LYS A 72 -21.60 9.96 7.41
C LYS A 72 -22.83 9.22 7.96
N LYS A 73 -22.73 7.92 8.22
CA LYS A 73 -23.82 7.14 8.84
C LYS A 73 -24.07 7.54 10.29
N THR A 74 -23.01 7.88 11.03
CA THR A 74 -23.08 8.32 12.43
C THR A 74 -23.77 9.69 12.55
N GLN A 75 -23.54 10.61 11.60
CA GLN A 75 -24.19 11.92 11.59
C GLN A 75 -25.65 11.91 11.07
N LEU A 76 -26.08 10.85 10.37
CA LEU A 76 -27.43 10.74 9.80
C LEU A 76 -28.45 10.03 10.71
N SER A 77 -28.16 9.88 12.00
CA SER A 77 -29.16 9.48 13.00
C SER A 77 -29.88 10.74 13.48
N PRO A 78 -31.11 11.02 13.02
CA PRO A 78 -31.83 12.21 13.46
C PRO A 78 -32.13 12.05 14.95
N SER A 79 -31.80 13.08 15.72
CA SER A 79 -32.35 13.31 17.04
C SER A 79 -33.85 13.05 16.98
N GLY A 80 -34.29 11.94 17.57
CA GLY A 80 -35.71 11.66 17.74
C GLY A 80 -36.32 12.85 18.45
N THR A 81 -37.20 13.58 17.77
CA THR A 81 -38.06 14.58 18.38
C THR A 81 -38.88 13.85 19.44
N PRO A 82 -38.79 14.18 20.73
CA PRO A 82 -39.87 13.84 21.64
C PRO A 82 -40.99 14.83 21.34
N SER A 83 -41.84 14.48 20.39
CA SER A 83 -43.19 15.01 20.34
C SER A 83 -43.99 14.22 21.37
N GLY A 84 -44.33 14.84 22.50
CA GLY A 84 -45.06 14.16 23.56
C GLY A 84 -45.41 15.06 24.73
N ALA A 85 -46.66 15.55 24.68
CA ALA A 85 -47.55 16.02 25.76
C ALA A 85 -47.25 17.37 26.42
#